data_AF-A0A183G1R5-F1
#
_entry.id   AF-A0A183G1R5-F1
#
_cell.length_a   1.000
_cell.length_b   1.000
_cell.length_c   1.000
_cell.angle_alpha   90.00
_cell.angle_beta   90.00
_cell.angle_gamma   90.00
#
_symmetry.space_group_name_H-M   'P 1'
#
loop_
_entity.id
_entity.type
_entity.pdbx_description
1 polymer ?
#
loop_
_entity_poly.entity_id
_entity_poly.type
_entity_poly.pdbx_seq_one_letter_code
_entity_poly.pdbx_strand_id
1 'polypeptide(L)'
;LYSGFTTKISPFYNDVVIDVKKGVRQGDTMFPKLSSATLENVTRELKWEDMGVKVDGRQLQHLRLAGGSVLITPSISQAERSSVDRVCGNVGLQLNLTKTMFMRNGQVSDHRFRCGSAKL
;
A
#
# COMPACT_ATOMS: atom_id res chain seq x y z
N LEU A 1 -5.73 -2.93 16.97
CA LEU A 1 -6.03 -2.11 18.16
C LEU A 1 -6.74 -0.83 17.72
N TYR A 2 -8.08 -0.88 17.68
CA TYR A 2 -8.98 0.29 17.63
C TYR A 2 -10.21 -0.16 18.42
N SER A 3 -10.25 0.12 19.71
CA SER A 3 -11.33 -0.27 20.62
C SER A 3 -11.67 0.91 21.51
N GLY A 4 -12.96 1.12 21.80
CA GLY A 4 -13.43 2.21 22.64
C GLY A 4 -13.68 3.53 21.90
N PHE A 5 -13.48 3.59 20.58
CA PHE A 5 -13.90 4.73 19.77
C PHE A 5 -15.37 4.54 19.34
N THR A 6 -16.25 5.39 19.86
CA THR A 6 -17.65 5.42 19.47
C THR A 6 -18.01 6.83 18.99
N THR A 7 -18.96 6.91 18.06
CA THR A 7 -19.60 8.16 17.69
C THR A 7 -21.06 8.09 18.10
N LYS A 8 -21.62 9.22 18.48
CA LYS A 8 -23.01 9.33 18.91
C LYS A 8 -23.75 10.18 17.89
N ILE A 9 -24.83 9.65 17.35
CA ILE A 9 -25.77 10.42 16.51
C ILE A 9 -27.10 10.48 17.24
N SER A 10 -27.78 11.62 17.16
CA SER A 10 -29.06 11.85 17.85
C SER A 10 -30.19 12.06 16.85
N PRO A 11 -30.68 11.00 16.17
CA PRO A 11 -31.86 11.12 15.33
C PRO A 11 -33.10 11.36 16.20
N PHE A 12 -33.70 12.55 16.06
CA PHE A 12 -34.95 13.03 16.70
C PHE A 12 -35.07 12.78 18.21
N TYR A 13 -35.34 11.53 18.64
CA TYR A 13 -35.74 11.20 20.01
C TYR A 13 -34.77 10.32 20.79
N ASN A 14 -33.89 9.57 20.12
CA ASN A 14 -32.99 8.63 20.79
C ASN A 14 -31.57 8.75 20.25
N ASP A 15 -30.62 8.61 21.17
CA ASP A 15 -29.22 8.55 20.83
C ASP A 15 -28.82 7.16 20.34
N VAL A 16 -28.14 7.13 19.19
CA VAL A 16 -27.55 5.91 18.65
C VAL A 16 -26.04 6.00 18.79
N VAL A 17 -25.48 5.07 19.55
CA VAL A 17 -24.02 4.91 19.69
C VAL A 17 -23.55 3.93 18.62
N ILE A 18 -22.60 4.36 17.80
CA ILE A 18 -22.02 3.57 16.73
C ILE A 18 -20.54 3.36 17.03
N ASP A 19 -20.10 2.12 17.04
CA ASP A 19 -18.68 1.78 17.11
C ASP A 19 -17.95 2.26 15.85
N VAL A 20 -16.93 3.08 16.05
CA VAL A 20 -16.04 3.47 14.96
C VAL A 20 -15.08 2.31 14.68
N LYS A 21 -15.19 1.74 13.47
CA LYS A 21 -14.26 0.72 12.98
C LYS A 21 -13.14 1.37 12.16
N LYS A 22 -12.03 0.66 12.00
CA LYS A 22 -10.90 1.10 11.17
C LYS A 22 -11.31 1.13 9.70
N GLY A 23 -11.03 2.23 9.02
CA GLY A 23 -11.24 2.39 7.58
C GLY A 23 -12.04 3.64 7.25
N VAL A 24 -12.16 3.92 5.96
CA VAL A 24 -12.97 5.00 5.40
C VAL A 24 -13.88 4.36 4.37
N ARG A 25 -15.13 4.82 4.27
CA ARG A 25 -16.10 4.19 3.37
C ARG A 25 -15.71 4.48 1.92
N GLN A 26 -15.77 3.46 1.07
CA GLN A 26 -15.59 3.65 -0.36
C GLN A 26 -16.73 4.52 -0.90
N GLY A 27 -16.38 5.54 -1.68
CA GLY A 27 -17.34 6.54 -2.17
C GLY A 27 -17.38 7.83 -1.34
N ASP A 28 -16.78 7.85 -0.14
CA ASP A 28 -16.59 9.10 0.59
C ASP A 28 -15.65 10.03 -0.18
N THR A 29 -16.03 11.31 -0.27
CA THR A 29 -15.24 12.36 -0.94
C THR A 29 -13.83 12.51 -0.36
N MET A 30 -13.64 12.14 0.91
CA MET A 30 -12.34 12.20 1.60
C MET A 30 -11.46 10.96 1.37
N PHE A 31 -12.04 9.84 0.91
CA PHE A 31 -11.30 8.57 0.72
C PHE A 31 -10.07 8.73 -0.18
N PRO A 32 -10.15 9.39 -1.37
CA PRO A 32 -8.99 9.52 -2.24
C PRO A 32 -7.84 10.28 -1.57
N LYS A 33 -8.13 11.31 -0.78
CA LYS A 33 -7.12 12.11 -0.07
C LYS A 33 -6.45 11.31 1.04
N LEU A 34 -7.23 10.58 1.84
CA LEU A 34 -6.69 9.75 2.91
C LEU A 34 -5.90 8.57 2.37
N SER A 35 -6.40 7.89 1.34
CA SER A 35 -5.64 6.87 0.61
C SER A 35 -4.35 7.44 0.03
N SER A 36 -4.40 8.69 -0.46
CA SER A 36 -3.25 9.44 -0.97
C SER A 36 -2.23 9.81 0.13
N ALA A 37 -2.67 10.21 1.32
CA ALA A 37 -1.72 10.45 2.41
C ALA A 37 -1.08 9.14 2.90
N THR A 38 -1.85 8.05 3.00
CA THR A 38 -1.35 6.80 3.58
C THR A 38 -0.30 6.11 2.71
N LEU A 39 -0.49 5.97 1.38
CA LEU A 39 0.59 5.37 0.56
C LEU A 39 1.80 6.31 0.42
N GLU A 40 1.63 7.62 0.60
CA GLU A 40 2.79 8.54 0.67
C GLU A 40 3.63 8.25 1.92
N ASN A 41 2.98 7.99 3.06
CA ASN A 41 3.70 7.59 4.26
C ASN A 41 4.42 6.24 4.07
N VAL A 42 3.77 5.25 3.44
CA VAL A 42 4.41 3.96 3.11
C VAL A 42 5.62 4.17 2.20
N THR A 43 5.47 4.95 1.13
CA THR A 43 6.57 5.19 0.18
C THR A 43 7.71 5.96 0.84
N ARG A 44 7.44 6.90 1.74
CA ARG A 44 8.50 7.60 2.49
C ARG A 44 9.29 6.69 3.43
N GLU A 45 8.65 5.68 4.01
CA GLU A 45 9.30 4.74 4.93
C GLU A 45 10.04 3.59 4.21
N LEU A 46 9.78 3.38 2.91
CA LEU A 46 10.51 2.40 2.13
C LEU A 46 11.97 2.84 1.95
N LYS A 47 12.90 1.88 2.15
CA LYS A 47 14.31 2.09 1.82
C LYS A 47 14.48 2.01 0.30
N TRP A 48 14.77 3.15 -0.32
CA TRP A 48 14.93 3.29 -1.76
C TRP A 48 16.37 3.09 -2.25
N GLU A 49 17.33 2.91 -1.34
CA GLU A 49 18.73 2.65 -1.68
C GLU A 49 18.80 1.46 -2.65
N ASP A 50 19.44 1.70 -3.80
CA ASP A 50 19.58 0.77 -4.94
C ASP A 50 18.29 0.33 -5.67
N MET A 51 17.12 0.88 -5.33
CA MET A 51 15.86 0.61 -6.04
C MET A 51 15.60 1.63 -7.16
N GLY A 52 14.84 1.22 -8.18
CA GLY A 52 14.51 2.05 -9.34
C GLY A 52 15.41 1.86 -10.55
N VAL A 53 14.90 2.25 -11.71
CA VAL A 53 15.59 2.16 -12.99
C VAL A 53 15.85 3.57 -13.52
N LYS A 54 17.04 3.82 -14.07
CA LYS A 54 17.37 5.12 -14.65
C LYS A 54 16.75 5.25 -16.05
N VAL A 55 15.87 6.23 -16.22
CA VAL A 55 15.23 6.60 -17.48
C VAL A 55 15.54 8.07 -17.75
N ASP A 56 16.17 8.39 -18.87
CA ASP A 56 16.56 9.75 -19.27
C ASP A 56 17.26 10.56 -18.16
N GLY A 57 18.21 9.91 -17.49
CA GLY A 57 18.96 10.54 -16.41
C GLY A 57 18.28 10.55 -15.04
N ARG A 58 16.99 10.21 -14.96
CA ARG A 58 16.19 10.22 -13.72
C ARG A 58 15.97 8.81 -13.18
N GLN A 59 16.02 8.63 -11.87
CA GLN A 59 15.78 7.34 -11.22
C GLN A 59 14.28 7.16 -10.97
N LEU A 60 13.66 6.26 -11.74
CA LEU A 60 12.24 5.93 -11.62
C LEU A 60 12.06 4.77 -10.64
N GLN A 61 11.48 5.06 -9.47
CA GLN A 61 11.37 4.11 -8.36
C GLN A 61 9.95 3.59 -8.14
N HIS A 62 8.95 4.44 -8.31
CA HIS A 62 7.55 4.05 -8.14
C HIS A 62 6.62 4.90 -8.99
N LEU A 63 5.45 4.34 -9.29
CA LEU A 63 4.32 5.04 -9.87
C LEU A 63 3.12 4.88 -8.93
N ARG A 64 2.25 5.89 -8.88
CA ARG A 64 1.09 5.87 -8.01
C ARG A 64 -0.16 6.27 -8.77
N LEU A 65 -1.22 5.48 -8.65
CA LEU A 65 -2.51 5.77 -9.28
C LEU A 65 -3.65 5.30 -8.37
N ALA A 66 -4.59 6.21 -8.07
CA ALA A 66 -5.90 5.93 -7.47
C ALA A 66 -5.94 4.79 -6.42
N GLY A 67 -5.19 4.95 -5.33
CA GLY A 67 -5.17 3.98 -4.22
C GLY A 67 -4.28 2.74 -4.42
N GLY A 68 -3.56 2.66 -5.55
CA GLY A 68 -2.52 1.66 -5.82
C GLY A 68 -1.16 2.29 -6.13
N SER A 69 -0.13 1.44 -6.07
CA SER A 69 1.25 1.82 -6.39
C SER A 69 1.97 0.69 -7.13
N VAL A 70 2.82 1.06 -8.08
CA VAL A 70 3.76 0.17 -8.75
C VAL A 70 5.15 0.48 -8.22
N LEU A 71 5.87 -0.54 -7.77
CA LEU A 71 7.26 -0.44 -7.37
C LEU A 71 8.15 -0.93 -8.51
N ILE A 72 9.19 -0.17 -8.85
CA ILE A 72 10.13 -0.49 -9.92
C ILE A 72 11.50 -0.77 -9.29
N THR A 73 12.03 -1.95 -9.56
CA THR A 73 13.36 -2.37 -9.09
C THR A 73 14.21 -2.85 -10.26
N PRO A 74 15.53 -2.68 -10.20
CA PRO A 74 16.44 -3.16 -11.26
C PRO A 74 16.65 -4.68 -11.21
N SER A 75 16.27 -5.38 -10.14
CA SER A 75 16.37 -6.84 -10.05
C SER A 75 15.26 -7.46 -9.20
N ILE A 76 15.02 -8.76 -9.42
CA ILE A 76 14.07 -9.56 -8.66
C ILE A 76 14.51 -9.65 -7.20
N SER A 77 15.78 -9.92 -6.94
CA SER A 77 16.31 -10.04 -5.57
C SER A 77 16.13 -8.76 -4.75
N GLN A 78 16.12 -7.59 -5.39
CA GLN A 78 15.79 -6.33 -4.72
C GLN A 78 14.28 -6.14 -4.53
N ALA A 79 13.45 -6.57 -5.50
CA ALA A 79 12.00 -6.59 -5.31
C ALA A 79 11.60 -7.49 -4.13
N GLU A 80 12.23 -8.66 -3.97
CA GLU A 80 11.94 -9.56 -2.84
C GLU A 80 12.45 -9.02 -1.51
N ARG A 81 13.56 -8.26 -1.54
CA ARG A 81 14.07 -7.52 -0.38
C ARG A 81 13.28 -6.25 -0.09
N SER A 82 12.36 -5.85 -0.98
CA SER A 82 11.51 -4.70 -0.73
C SER A 82 10.64 -5.01 0.49
N SER A 83 10.83 -4.26 1.57
CA SER A 83 10.13 -4.49 2.84
C SER A 83 8.71 -3.92 2.81
N VAL A 84 8.03 -4.01 1.67
CA VAL A 84 6.72 -3.38 1.42
C VAL A 84 5.65 -3.98 2.32
N ASP A 85 5.61 -5.31 2.45
CA ASP A 85 4.69 -6.01 3.34
C ASP A 85 4.86 -5.55 4.80
N ARG A 86 6.11 -5.43 5.25
CA ARG A 86 6.46 -4.99 6.60
C ARG A 86 6.11 -3.51 6.84
N VAL A 87 6.48 -2.63 5.91
CA VAL A 87 6.20 -1.18 6.02
C VAL A 87 4.68 -0.93 5.96
N CYS A 88 3.96 -1.63 5.09
CA CYS A 88 2.49 -1.61 5.10
C CYS A 88 1.94 -2.06 6.46
N GLY A 89 2.46 -3.16 7.02
CA GLY A 89 2.06 -3.65 8.34
C GLY A 89 2.26 -2.62 9.46
N ASN A 90 3.35 -1.86 9.43
CA ASN A 90 3.63 -0.80 10.43
C ASN A 90 2.58 0.32 10.41
N VAL A 91 2.10 0.72 9.23
CA VAL A 91 1.00 1.69 9.10
C VAL A 91 -0.39 1.04 9.22
N GLY A 92 -0.42 -0.26 9.54
CA GLY A 92 -1.62 -1.07 9.65
C GLY A 92 -2.38 -1.27 8.34
N LEU A 93 -1.71 -1.16 7.20
CA LEU A 93 -2.20 -1.62 5.91
C LEU A 93 -1.80 -3.08 5.69
N GLN A 94 -2.56 -3.76 4.84
CA GLN A 94 -2.26 -5.10 4.40
C GLN A 94 -2.27 -5.13 2.87
N LEU A 95 -1.26 -5.77 2.27
CA LEU A 95 -1.22 -5.96 0.83
C LEU A 95 -2.31 -6.93 0.38
N ASN A 96 -3.02 -6.58 -0.69
CA ASN A 96 -3.96 -7.49 -1.33
C ASN A 96 -3.22 -8.36 -2.35
N LEU A 97 -2.68 -9.48 -1.89
CA LEU A 97 -1.86 -10.38 -2.70
C LEU A 97 -2.59 -10.98 -3.92
N THR A 98 -3.92 -11.09 -3.87
CA THR A 98 -4.72 -11.56 -5.00
C THR A 98 -4.78 -10.55 -6.14
N LYS A 99 -4.61 -9.25 -5.83
CA LYS A 99 -4.61 -8.16 -6.81
C LYS A 99 -3.21 -7.67 -7.16
N THR A 100 -2.23 -7.91 -6.30
CA THR A 100 -0.83 -7.58 -6.57
C THR A 100 -0.31 -8.51 -7.66
N MET A 101 0.30 -7.94 -8.70
CA MET A 101 0.94 -8.70 -9.76
C MET A 101 2.44 -8.40 -9.78
N PHE A 102 3.24 -9.44 -9.98
CA PHE A 102 4.65 -9.30 -10.29
C PHE A 102 4.82 -9.28 -11.82
N MET A 103 5.54 -8.28 -12.31
CA MET A 103 5.84 -8.12 -13.74
C MET A 103 7.35 -8.07 -13.91
N ARG A 104 7.85 -8.75 -14.94
CA ARG A 104 9.28 -8.78 -15.29
C ARG A 104 9.48 -8.47 -16.77
N ASN A 105 10.65 -7.97 -17.12
CA ASN A 105 11.06 -7.87 -18.52
C ASN A 105 11.18 -9.29 -19.12
N GLY A 106 10.79 -9.44 -20.39
CA GLY A 106 10.83 -10.72 -21.11
C GLY A 106 12.23 -11.31 -21.29
N GLN A 107 13.27 -10.48 -21.13
CA GLN A 107 14.68 -10.92 -21.16
C GLN A 107 15.13 -11.58 -19.85
N VAL A 108 14.40 -11.39 -18.75
CA VAL A 108 14.73 -12.02 -17.47
C VAL A 108 14.29 -13.48 -17.52
N SER A 109 15.04 -14.39 -16.90
CA SER A 109 14.60 -15.79 -16.79
C SER A 109 13.36 -15.91 -15.93
N ASP A 110 12.64 -17.03 -16.06
CA ASP A 110 11.51 -17.27 -15.17
C ASP A 110 11.95 -17.41 -13.71
N HIS A 111 11.16 -16.85 -12.80
CA HIS A 111 11.49 -16.79 -11.39
C HIS A 111 10.21 -16.71 -10.56
N ARG A 112 10.15 -17.52 -9.50
CA ARG A 112 9.06 -17.50 -8.53
C ARG A 112 9.26 -16.33 -7.58
N PHE A 113 8.41 -15.30 -7.66
CA PHE A 113 8.58 -14.08 -6.86
C PHE A 113 8.05 -14.28 -5.43
N ARG A 114 8.76 -13.73 -4.44
CA ARG A 114 8.33 -13.74 -3.04
C ARG A 114 8.11 -12.32 -2.52
N CYS A 115 6.94 -12.10 -1.92
CA CYS A 115 6.61 -10.87 -1.23
C CYS A 115 6.14 -11.23 0.18
N GLY A 116 6.96 -10.93 1.19
CA GLY A 116 6.73 -11.39 2.56
C GLY A 116 6.64 -12.92 2.66
N SER A 117 5.55 -13.42 3.23
CA SER A 117 5.24 -14.86 3.32
C SER A 117 4.59 -15.43 2.06
N ALA A 118 4.23 -14.59 1.09
CA ALA A 118 3.51 -14.99 -0.11
C ALA A 118 4.43 -15.29 -1.29
N LYS A 119 3.98 -16.22 -2.13
CA LYS A 119 4.57 -16.54 -3.44
C LYS A 119 3.62 -16.04 -4.51
N LEU A 120 4.15 -15.27 -5.45
CA LEU A 120 3.45 -14.67 -6.59
C LEU A 120 4.02 -15.25 -7.89
#